data_AF-A0A7K1CWB1-F1
#
_entry.id   AF-A0A7K1CWB1-F1
#
_cell.length_a   1.000
_cell.length_b   1.000
_cell.length_c   1.000
_cell.angle_alpha   90.00
_cell.angle_beta   90.00
_cell.angle_gamma   90.00
#
_symmetry.space_group_name_H-M   'P 1'
#
loop_
_entity.id
_entity.type
_entity.pdbx_description
1 polymer ?
#
loop_
_entity_poly.entity_id
_entity_poly.type
_entity_poly.pdbx_seq_one_letter_code
_entity_poly.pdbx_strand_id
1 'polypeptide(L)'
;METQTPLLPRLGLRLLGITLFTQAGIVVTGALVRLTGSGLGCPTWPRCTSESFVPEPSQVEGFNKWIEFGNRLLTFVVAIAAIAGLVYVIRHHLKKSRLPRKFLFFAAIPLLGTLVQAVIGGITVLTDLNPFTVAAHFLVSVFIIVIAARNRVFLQFPLTLSIDK
;
A
#
# COMPACT_ATOMS: atom_id res chain seq x y z
N MET A 1 13.54 33.02 13.21
CA MET A 1 13.07 31.64 13.10
C MET A 1 12.16 31.58 11.88
N GLU A 2 12.72 31.22 10.72
CA GLU A 2 11.96 31.21 9.45
C GLU A 2 10.97 30.04 9.50
N THR A 3 9.68 30.34 9.54
CA THR A 3 8.62 29.33 9.58
C THR A 3 8.56 28.61 8.24
N GLN A 4 9.22 27.45 8.15
CA GLN A 4 9.15 26.57 6.99
C GLN A 4 7.69 26.28 6.64
N THR A 5 7.24 26.78 5.50
CA THR A 5 5.87 26.58 5.03
C THR A 5 5.80 25.23 4.32
N PRO A 6 4.84 24.34 4.66
CA PRO A 6 4.72 23.04 4.02
C PRO A 6 4.44 23.19 2.52
N LEU A 7 4.96 22.26 1.70
CA LEU A 7 4.72 22.24 0.26
C LEU A 7 3.27 21.93 -0.09
N LEU A 8 2.59 21.13 0.74
CA LEU A 8 1.18 20.81 0.57
C LEU A 8 0.30 21.40 1.69
N PRO A 9 -0.95 21.77 1.36
CA PRO A 9 -1.97 22.08 2.36
C PRO A 9 -2.29 20.90 3.29
N ARG A 10 -2.95 21.19 4.42
CA ARG A 10 -3.38 20.21 5.42
C ARG A 10 -4.12 19.01 4.82
N LEU A 11 -4.98 19.23 3.82
CA LEU A 11 -5.71 18.15 3.15
C LEU A 11 -4.75 17.18 2.44
N GLY A 12 -3.77 17.67 1.68
CA GLY A 12 -2.78 16.83 1.02
C GLY A 12 -1.97 15.99 2.01
N LEU A 13 -1.53 16.63 3.10
CA LEU A 13 -0.82 15.92 4.17
C LEU A 13 -1.70 14.85 4.85
N ARG A 14 -3.00 15.11 5.04
CA ARG A 14 -3.93 14.10 5.56
C ARG A 14 -4.08 12.91 4.60
N LEU A 15 -4.23 13.15 3.30
CA LEU A 15 -4.35 12.07 2.30
C LEU A 15 -3.09 11.20 2.22
N LEU A 16 -1.90 11.82 2.29
CA LEU A 16 -0.64 11.08 2.36
C LEU A 16 -0.51 10.31 3.68
N GLY A 17 -1.04 10.86 4.78
CA GLY A 17 -1.09 10.18 6.07
C GLY A 17 -2.01 8.95 6.05
N ILE A 18 -3.17 9.07 5.41
CA ILE A 18 -4.10 7.94 5.20
C ILE A 18 -3.45 6.87 4.32
N THR A 19 -2.72 7.27 3.26
CA THR A 19 -1.96 6.32 2.43
C THR A 19 -0.93 5.56 3.26
N LEU A 20 -0.14 6.26 4.08
CA LEU A 20 0.83 5.62 4.98
C LEU A 20 0.14 4.67 5.97
N PHE A 21 -0.94 5.13 6.61
CA PHE A 21 -1.65 4.34 7.61
C PHE A 21 -2.24 3.06 7.01
N THR A 22 -2.87 3.15 5.83
CA THR A 22 -3.45 1.98 5.15
C THR A 22 -2.38 1.00 4.67
N GLN A 23 -1.25 1.47 4.14
CA GLN A 23 -0.10 0.62 3.78
C GLN A 23 0.50 -0.09 4.98
N ALA A 24 0.63 0.57 6.13
CA ALA A 24 1.06 -0.08 7.37
C ALA A 24 0.01 -1.07 7.89
N GLY A 25 -1.26 -0.69 7.84
CA GLY A 25 -2.38 -1.52 8.28
C GLY A 25 -2.49 -2.84 7.52
N ILE A 26 -2.34 -2.83 6.19
CA ILE A 26 -2.42 -4.06 5.39
C ILE A 26 -1.26 -5.02 5.69
N VAL A 27 -0.08 -4.52 6.08
CA VAL A 27 1.03 -5.37 6.53
C VAL A 27 0.70 -6.04 7.87
N VAL A 28 0.04 -5.33 8.79
CA VAL A 28 -0.41 -5.90 10.06
C VAL A 28 -1.48 -6.98 9.82
N THR A 29 -2.44 -6.75 8.93
CA THR A 29 -3.45 -7.77 8.60
C THR A 29 -2.86 -8.93 7.80
N GLY A 30 -1.86 -8.70 6.95
CA GLY A 30 -1.09 -9.76 6.32
C GLY A 30 -0.27 -10.59 7.31
N ALA A 31 0.30 -9.96 8.34
CA ALA A 31 0.94 -10.68 9.44
C ALA A 31 -0.07 -11.52 10.23
N LEU A 32 -1.28 -11.00 10.46
CA LEU A 32 -2.37 -11.79 11.04
C LEU A 32 -2.67 -13.03 10.19
N VAL A 33 -2.91 -12.89 8.88
CA VAL A 33 -3.13 -14.01 7.93
C VAL A 33 -2.04 -15.07 8.08
N ARG A 34 -0.76 -14.67 8.15
CA ARG A 34 0.36 -15.60 8.29
C ARG A 34 0.36 -16.30 9.65
N LEU A 35 0.17 -15.55 10.73
CA LEU A 35 0.24 -16.07 12.10
C LEU A 35 -0.96 -16.96 12.46
N THR A 36 -2.10 -16.77 11.80
CA THR A 36 -3.29 -17.63 11.94
C THR A 36 -3.28 -18.84 11.00
N GLY A 37 -2.25 -18.99 10.16
CA GLY A 37 -2.20 -20.06 9.15
C GLY A 37 -3.22 -19.90 8.03
N SER A 38 -3.77 -18.69 7.84
CA SER A 38 -4.86 -18.43 6.90
C SER A 38 -4.41 -18.14 5.47
N GLY A 39 -3.11 -18.15 5.16
CA GLY A 39 -2.59 -17.76 3.84
C GLY A 39 -3.12 -18.55 2.64
N LEU A 40 -3.69 -19.74 2.86
CA LEU A 40 -4.39 -20.53 1.83
C LEU A 40 -5.90 -20.62 2.06
N GLY A 41 -6.48 -19.69 2.84
CA GLY A 41 -7.93 -19.62 3.06
C GLY A 41 -8.73 -19.39 1.77
N CYS A 42 -8.11 -18.75 0.79
CA CYS A 42 -8.56 -18.70 -0.60
C CYS A 42 -7.47 -19.35 -1.47
N PRO A 43 -7.58 -20.66 -1.79
CA PRO A 43 -6.50 -21.42 -2.41
C PRO A 43 -6.23 -21.04 -3.87
N THR A 44 -7.09 -20.27 -4.52
CA THR A 44 -6.87 -19.77 -5.88
C THR A 44 -6.64 -18.26 -5.89
N TRP A 45 -6.24 -17.74 -7.05
CA TRP A 45 -6.14 -16.31 -7.32
C TRP A 45 -6.35 -16.07 -8.83
N PRO A 46 -7.08 -15.02 -9.27
CA PRO A 46 -7.69 -13.92 -8.50
C PRO A 46 -9.01 -14.28 -7.82
N ARG A 47 -9.59 -15.45 -8.14
CA ARG A 47 -10.76 -15.99 -7.45
C ARG A 47 -10.37 -16.47 -6.04
N CYS A 48 -11.36 -16.73 -5.18
CA CYS A 48 -11.10 -17.34 -3.87
C CYS A 48 -11.11 -18.87 -3.96
N THR A 49 -12.04 -19.43 -4.74
CA THR A 49 -12.13 -20.86 -5.08
C THR A 49 -11.98 -21.04 -6.61
N SER A 50 -12.09 -22.25 -7.14
CA SER A 50 -12.08 -22.43 -8.61
C SER A 50 -13.30 -21.76 -9.27
N GLU A 51 -14.44 -21.79 -8.59
CA GLU A 51 -15.73 -21.34 -9.11
C GLU A 51 -16.11 -19.92 -8.67
N SER A 52 -15.61 -19.44 -7.53
CA SER A 52 -16.10 -18.21 -6.88
C SER A 52 -15.00 -17.19 -6.56
N PHE A 53 -15.30 -15.91 -6.78
CA PHE A 53 -14.45 -14.78 -6.36
C PHE A 53 -14.52 -14.49 -4.85
N VAL A 54 -15.53 -15.02 -4.16
CA VAL A 54 -15.77 -14.82 -2.73
C VAL A 54 -15.77 -16.17 -2.00
N PRO A 55 -15.54 -16.18 -0.67
CA PRO A 55 -15.56 -17.44 0.07
C PRO A 55 -16.92 -18.13 0.01
N GLU A 56 -16.91 -19.45 -0.18
CA GLU A 56 -18.11 -20.27 -0.21
C GLU A 56 -18.38 -20.90 1.16
N PRO A 57 -19.65 -21.07 1.59
CA PRO A 57 -19.96 -21.63 2.91
C PRO A 57 -19.35 -23.01 3.17
N SER A 58 -19.33 -23.88 2.16
CA SER A 58 -18.88 -25.28 2.21
C SER A 58 -17.37 -25.50 2.11
N GLN A 59 -16.57 -24.42 2.07
CA GLN A 59 -15.12 -24.49 2.02
C GLN A 59 -14.50 -25.20 3.24
N VAL A 60 -13.54 -26.10 2.98
CA VAL A 60 -12.82 -26.88 3.99
C VAL A 60 -11.91 -26.02 4.87
N GLU A 61 -11.54 -24.84 4.39
CA GLU A 61 -10.66 -23.88 5.07
C GLU A 61 -11.33 -23.21 6.29
N GLY A 62 -12.63 -23.45 6.51
CA GLY A 62 -13.34 -22.99 7.71
C GLY A 62 -13.34 -21.46 7.85
N PHE A 63 -12.92 -20.95 9.00
CA PHE A 63 -12.86 -19.50 9.24
C PHE A 63 -11.67 -18.80 8.54
N ASN A 64 -10.62 -19.54 8.19
CA ASN A 64 -9.41 -18.98 7.57
C ASN A 64 -9.69 -18.28 6.24
N LYS A 65 -10.69 -18.76 5.48
CA LYS A 65 -11.13 -18.12 4.23
C LYS A 65 -11.53 -16.66 4.41
N TRP A 66 -12.16 -16.32 5.52
CA TRP A 66 -12.61 -14.96 5.81
C TRP A 66 -11.45 -14.05 6.21
N ILE A 67 -10.43 -14.59 6.88
CA ILE A 67 -9.22 -13.85 7.25
C ILE A 67 -8.43 -13.46 6.00
N GLU A 68 -8.16 -14.43 5.11
CA GLU A 68 -7.46 -14.18 3.85
C GLU A 68 -8.26 -13.29 2.91
N PHE A 69 -9.55 -13.57 2.73
CA PHE A 69 -10.42 -12.76 1.88
C PHE A 69 -10.54 -11.33 2.40
N GLY A 70 -10.61 -11.13 3.71
CA GLY A 70 -10.59 -9.80 4.34
C GLY A 70 -9.33 -9.01 3.98
N ASN A 71 -8.16 -9.65 4.01
CA ASN A 71 -6.91 -9.02 3.60
C ASN A 71 -6.89 -8.68 2.09
N ARG A 72 -7.44 -9.56 1.23
CA ARG A 72 -7.64 -9.27 -0.20
C ARG A 72 -8.53 -8.03 -0.41
N LEU A 73 -9.63 -7.92 0.33
CA LEU A 73 -10.53 -6.76 0.24
C LEU A 73 -9.86 -5.46 0.71
N LEU A 74 -9.03 -5.51 1.75
CA LEU A 74 -8.27 -4.34 2.22
C LEU A 74 -7.33 -3.76 1.16
N THR A 75 -6.86 -4.58 0.21
CA THR A 75 -6.02 -4.10 -0.90
C THR A 75 -6.72 -3.02 -1.72
N PHE A 76 -8.05 -3.09 -1.89
CA PHE A 76 -8.81 -2.06 -2.59
C PHE A 76 -8.87 -0.75 -1.80
N VAL A 77 -8.99 -0.81 -0.48
CA VAL A 77 -8.94 0.37 0.40
C VAL A 77 -7.57 1.05 0.31
N VAL A 78 -6.50 0.26 0.33
CA VAL A 78 -5.12 0.74 0.16
C VAL A 78 -4.95 1.41 -1.22
N ALA A 79 -5.45 0.78 -2.29
CA ALA A 79 -5.39 1.33 -3.63
C ALA A 79 -6.15 2.66 -3.74
N ILE A 80 -7.36 2.76 -3.18
CA ILE A 80 -8.16 4.00 -3.16
C ILE A 80 -7.42 5.11 -2.42
N ALA A 81 -6.83 4.81 -1.25
CA ALA A 81 -6.05 5.78 -0.51
C ALA A 81 -4.84 6.29 -1.32
N ALA A 82 -4.10 5.37 -1.95
CA ALA A 82 -2.95 5.70 -2.79
C ALA A 82 -3.36 6.54 -4.03
N ILE A 83 -4.48 6.19 -4.68
CA ILE A 83 -5.04 6.98 -5.81
C ILE A 83 -5.40 8.39 -5.34
N ALA A 84 -6.10 8.53 -4.21
CA ALA A 84 -6.48 9.83 -3.68
C ALA A 84 -5.26 10.71 -3.37
N GLY A 85 -4.23 10.12 -2.75
CA GLY A 85 -2.94 10.77 -2.50
C GLY A 85 -2.26 11.22 -3.80
N LEU A 86 -2.10 10.31 -4.76
CA LEU A 86 -1.46 10.59 -6.06
C LEU A 86 -2.20 11.68 -6.85
N VAL A 87 -3.52 11.56 -6.99
CA VAL A 87 -4.36 12.53 -7.70
C VAL A 87 -4.25 13.91 -7.06
N TYR A 88 -4.20 13.99 -5.72
CA TYR A 88 -4.00 15.26 -5.04
C TYR A 88 -2.65 15.90 -5.39
N VAL A 89 -1.56 15.12 -5.33
CA VAL A 89 -0.21 15.61 -5.66
C VAL A 89 -0.13 16.08 -7.12
N ILE A 90 -0.71 15.32 -8.07
CA ILE A 90 -0.78 15.72 -9.49
C ILE A 90 -1.55 17.03 -9.65
N ARG A 91 -2.78 17.12 -9.10
CA ARG A 91 -3.60 18.33 -9.20
C ARG A 91 -2.91 19.54 -8.57
N HIS A 92 -2.20 19.34 -7.47
CA HIS A 92 -1.44 20.40 -6.83
C HIS A 92 -0.26 20.85 -7.69
N HIS A 93 0.52 19.94 -8.27
CA HIS A 93 1.61 20.24 -9.19
C HIS A 93 1.12 21.02 -10.42
N LEU A 94 0.01 20.60 -11.02
CA LEU A 94 -0.56 21.26 -12.20
C LEU A 94 -1.10 22.66 -11.90
N LYS A 95 -1.64 22.90 -10.69
CA LYS A 95 -2.13 24.23 -10.28
C LYS A 95 -1.04 25.16 -9.75
N LYS A 96 0.04 24.62 -9.18
CA LYS A 96 1.10 25.37 -8.48
C LYS A 96 2.47 24.84 -8.88
N SER A 97 3.26 25.66 -9.58
CA SER A 97 4.62 25.31 -10.04
C SER A 97 5.69 25.19 -8.94
N ARG A 98 5.31 25.19 -7.65
CA ARG A 98 6.24 25.11 -6.52
C ARG A 98 6.72 23.67 -6.24
N LEU A 99 6.03 22.65 -6.76
CA LEU A 99 6.32 21.25 -6.44
C LEU A 99 7.22 20.59 -7.51
N PRO A 100 8.46 20.19 -7.20
CA PRO A 100 9.36 19.54 -8.17
C PRO A 100 8.79 18.21 -8.73
N ARG A 101 9.05 17.92 -10.01
CA ARG A 101 8.57 16.70 -10.70
C ARG A 101 8.97 15.40 -9.99
N LYS A 102 10.13 15.36 -9.32
CA LYS A 102 10.57 14.18 -8.54
C LYS A 102 9.53 13.71 -7.51
N PHE A 103 8.72 14.63 -6.96
CA PHE A 103 7.68 14.25 -6.00
C PHE A 103 6.51 13.51 -6.63
N LEU A 104 6.24 13.71 -7.92
CA LEU A 104 5.23 12.93 -8.66
C LEU A 104 5.64 11.47 -8.78
N PHE A 105 6.92 11.23 -9.11
CA PHE A 105 7.47 9.88 -9.17
C PHE A 105 7.28 9.16 -7.83
N PHE A 106 7.71 9.76 -6.72
CA PHE A 106 7.55 9.14 -5.40
C PHE A 106 6.09 9.00 -4.97
N ALA A 107 5.21 9.92 -5.35
CA ALA A 107 3.78 9.83 -5.06
C ALA A 107 3.09 8.68 -5.83
N ALA A 108 3.64 8.25 -6.96
CA ALA A 108 3.10 7.13 -7.74
C ALA A 108 3.47 5.76 -7.17
N ILE A 109 4.61 5.65 -6.46
CA ILE A 109 5.13 4.37 -5.94
C ILE A 109 4.13 3.63 -5.05
N PRO A 110 3.39 4.24 -4.10
CA PRO A 110 2.42 3.50 -3.31
C PRO A 110 1.34 2.81 -4.14
N LEU A 111 0.85 3.47 -5.20
CA LEU A 111 -0.16 2.89 -6.08
C LEU A 111 0.43 1.76 -6.94
N LEU A 112 1.54 2.03 -7.64
CA LEU A 112 2.20 1.04 -8.48
C LEU A 112 2.67 -0.17 -7.67
N GLY A 113 3.21 0.08 -6.48
CA GLY A 113 3.62 -0.94 -5.53
C GLY A 113 2.44 -1.78 -5.06
N THR A 114 1.26 -1.21 -4.83
CA THR A 114 0.06 -1.97 -4.47
C THR A 114 -0.37 -2.93 -5.58
N LEU A 115 -0.26 -2.50 -6.85
CA LEU A 115 -0.54 -3.38 -8.00
C LEU A 115 0.46 -4.53 -8.09
N VAL A 116 1.75 -4.23 -7.92
CA VAL A 116 2.81 -5.25 -7.87
C VAL A 116 2.56 -6.21 -6.70
N GLN A 117 2.13 -5.71 -5.54
CA GLN A 117 1.82 -6.55 -4.39
C GLN A 117 0.66 -7.50 -4.64
N ALA A 118 -0.41 -7.05 -5.31
CA ALA A 118 -1.51 -7.94 -5.67
C ALA A 118 -1.02 -9.14 -6.50
N VAL A 119 -0.09 -8.91 -7.43
CA VAL A 119 0.53 -9.96 -8.25
C VAL A 119 1.42 -10.87 -7.41
N ILE A 120 2.34 -10.32 -6.61
CA ILE A 120 3.24 -11.13 -5.76
C ILE A 120 2.44 -11.95 -4.73
N GLY A 121 1.36 -11.38 -4.19
CA GLY A 121 0.45 -12.05 -3.27
C GLY A 121 -0.28 -13.20 -3.95
N GLY A 122 -0.78 -12.98 -5.17
CA GLY A 122 -1.34 -14.04 -6.00
C GLY A 122 -0.35 -15.17 -6.29
N ILE A 123 0.90 -14.83 -6.66
CA ILE A 123 1.97 -15.81 -6.84
C ILE A 123 2.22 -16.60 -5.55
N THR A 124 2.20 -15.93 -4.39
CA THR A 124 2.41 -16.57 -3.09
C THR A 124 1.34 -17.63 -2.79
N VAL A 125 0.08 -17.37 -3.15
CA VAL A 125 -1.01 -18.34 -3.04
C VAL A 125 -0.79 -19.50 -4.03
N LEU A 126 -0.50 -19.19 -5.29
CA LEU A 126 -0.31 -20.19 -6.36
C LEU A 126 0.96 -21.06 -6.21
N THR A 127 1.84 -20.70 -5.28
CA THR A 127 3.07 -21.43 -4.97
C THR A 127 3.05 -22.01 -3.54
N ASP A 128 1.85 -22.20 -2.98
CA ASP A 128 1.63 -22.82 -1.67
C ASP A 128 2.47 -22.17 -0.55
N LEU A 129 2.47 -20.83 -0.51
CA LEU A 129 3.18 -20.02 0.48
C LEU A 129 4.70 -20.18 0.45
N ASN A 130 5.28 -20.37 -0.75
CA ASN A 130 6.73 -20.45 -0.94
C ASN A 130 7.45 -19.35 -0.14
N PRO A 131 8.43 -19.69 0.71
CA PRO A 131 9.05 -18.74 1.63
C PRO A 131 9.71 -17.57 0.92
N PHE A 132 10.23 -17.76 -0.29
CA PHE A 132 10.84 -16.67 -1.07
C PHE A 132 9.79 -15.67 -1.57
N THR A 133 8.63 -16.13 -2.02
CA THR A 133 7.57 -15.22 -2.50
C THR A 133 6.91 -14.49 -1.33
N VAL A 134 6.71 -15.16 -0.19
CA VAL A 134 6.25 -14.55 1.06
C VAL A 134 7.22 -13.46 1.53
N ALA A 135 8.53 -13.76 1.54
CA ALA A 135 9.56 -12.80 1.94
C ALA A 135 9.61 -11.60 0.98
N ALA A 136 9.55 -11.85 -0.34
CA ALA A 136 9.50 -10.79 -1.34
C ALA A 136 8.26 -9.90 -1.15
N HIS A 137 7.08 -10.50 -0.94
CA HIS A 137 5.84 -9.79 -0.66
C HIS A 137 5.98 -8.87 0.57
N PHE A 138 6.57 -9.38 1.65
CA PHE A 138 6.80 -8.58 2.86
C PHE A 138 7.80 -7.43 2.62
N LEU A 139 8.95 -7.71 2.01
CA LEU A 139 10.00 -6.71 1.78
C LEU A 139 9.54 -5.58 0.86
N VAL A 140 8.79 -5.90 -0.20
CA VAL A 140 8.21 -4.87 -1.08
C VAL A 140 7.19 -4.02 -0.31
N SER A 141 6.46 -4.58 0.66
CA SER A 141 5.49 -3.83 1.47
C SER A 141 6.20 -2.84 2.40
N VAL A 142 7.28 -3.28 3.05
CA VAL A 142 8.13 -2.41 3.87
C VAL A 142 8.70 -1.26 3.03
N PHE A 143 9.20 -1.55 1.82
CA PHE A 143 9.67 -0.51 0.91
C PHE A 143 8.58 0.51 0.58
N ILE A 144 7.36 0.07 0.26
CA ILE A 144 6.23 0.97 -0.02
C ILE A 144 5.89 1.85 1.19
N ILE A 145 5.88 1.29 2.41
CA ILE A 145 5.65 2.04 3.65
C ILE A 145 6.70 3.12 3.84
N VAL A 146 7.99 2.81 3.63
CA VAL A 146 9.08 3.79 3.73
C VAL A 146 8.87 4.95 2.74
N ILE A 147 8.47 4.65 1.50
CA ILE A 147 8.17 5.68 0.51
C ILE A 147 6.93 6.50 0.88
N ALA A 148 5.87 5.88 1.41
CA ALA A 148 4.68 6.58 1.88
C ALA A 148 5.01 7.54 3.05
N ALA A 149 5.85 7.08 4.00
CA ALA A 149 6.34 7.90 5.10
C ALA A 149 7.19 9.08 4.59
N ARG A 150 8.12 8.81 3.67
CA ARG A 150 8.92 9.84 2.99
C ARG A 150 8.01 10.88 2.34
N ASN A 151 7.01 10.46 1.57
CA ASN A 151 6.07 11.38 0.91
C ASN A 151 5.38 12.29 1.93
N ARG A 152 4.92 11.72 3.04
CA ARG A 152 4.26 12.47 4.11
C ARG A 152 5.18 13.47 4.81
N VAL A 153 6.43 13.11 5.06
CA VAL A 153 7.43 13.94 5.75
C VAL A 153 7.97 15.04 4.84
N PHE A 154 8.49 14.70 3.66
CA PHE A 154 9.16 15.68 2.78
C PHE A 154 8.21 16.70 2.16
N LEU A 155 6.91 16.40 2.08
CA LEU A 155 5.89 17.36 1.63
C LEU A 155 5.36 18.24 2.77
N GLN A 156 5.62 17.87 4.04
CA GLN A 156 5.37 18.69 5.22
C GLN A 156 6.59 19.57 5.55
N PHE A 157 7.77 18.96 5.56
CA PHE A 157 9.05 19.59 5.84
C PHE A 157 9.98 19.28 4.67
N PRO A 158 9.96 20.07 3.59
CA PRO A 158 10.98 19.94 2.57
C PRO A 158 12.31 20.26 3.24
N LEU A 159 13.09 19.24 3.60
CA LEU A 159 14.45 19.41 4.08
C LEU A 159 15.15 20.30 3.06
N THR A 160 15.42 21.53 3.45
CA THR A 160 16.46 22.34 2.86
C THR A 160 17.76 21.60 3.13
N LEU A 161 18.12 20.66 2.25
CA LEU A 161 19.51 20.52 1.84
C LEU A 161 19.86 21.79 1.05
N SER A 162 19.78 22.94 1.73
CA SER A 162 20.78 23.98 1.62
C SER A 162 21.93 23.40 2.44
N ILE A 163 22.68 22.48 1.83
CA ILE A 163 24.10 22.46 2.16
C ILE A 163 24.52 23.81 1.61
N ASP A 164 24.78 24.76 2.50
CA ASP A 164 25.53 25.96 2.14
C ASP A 164 26.80 25.49 1.42
N LYS A 165 26.79 25.65 0.10
CA LYS A 165 27.90 25.96 -0.81
C LYS A 165 27.37 26.11 -2.24
#